data_AF-A0A075I7N1-F1
#
_entry.id   AF-A0A075I7N1-F1
#
_cell.length_a   1.000
_cell.length_b   1.000
_cell.length_c   1.000
_cell.angle_alpha   90.00
_cell.angle_beta   90.00
_cell.angle_gamma   90.00
#
_symmetry.space_group_name_H-M   'P 1'
#
loop_
_entity.id
_entity.type
_entity.pdbx_description
1 polymer ?
#
loop_
_entity_poly.entity_id
_entity_poly.type
_entity_poly.pdbx_seq_one_letter_code
_entity_poly.pdbx_strand_id
1 'polypeptide(L)'
;MRKEYVVVRVDAAPDASPSVIVSLSSKKDVQEKNGPLSSPFGKTNVMGFSNMNDMAKELNKMMSGGGPGMMGNTTSIKLDMIEYKKLGLSVGDKVFLDLTKAESSGV
;
A
#
# COMPACT_ATOMS: atom_id res chain seq x y z
N MET A 1 -8.25 19.40 6.14
CA MET A 1 -8.91 18.15 6.59
C MET A 1 -7.83 17.22 7.13
N ARG A 2 -7.88 16.86 8.41
CA ARG A 2 -6.92 15.95 9.03
C ARG A 2 -7.43 14.52 9.01
N LYS A 3 -6.62 13.57 8.55
CA LYS A 3 -6.94 12.13 8.59
C LYS A 3 -5.78 11.34 9.18
N GLU A 4 -6.10 10.26 9.89
CA GLU A 4 -5.14 9.40 10.55
C GLU A 4 -4.85 8.16 9.70
N TYR A 5 -3.56 7.83 9.58
CA TYR A 5 -3.06 6.71 8.80
C TYR A 5 -1.99 5.93 9.57
N VAL A 6 -1.68 4.74 9.08
CA VAL A 6 -0.55 3.92 9.53
C VAL A 6 0.37 3.68 8.35
N VAL A 7 1.68 3.83 8.57
CA VAL A 7 2.70 3.47 7.58
C VAL A 7 2.72 1.95 7.45
N VAL A 8 2.42 1.44 6.27
CA VAL A 8 2.38 -0.02 6.02
C VAL A 8 3.55 -0.50 5.17
N ARG A 9 4.23 0.42 4.46
CA ARG A 9 5.41 0.09 3.64
C ARG A 9 6.27 1.32 3.40
N VAL A 10 7.58 1.09 3.26
CA VAL A 10 8.56 2.07 2.78
C VAL A 10 9.46 1.36 1.78
N ASP A 11 9.41 1.78 0.52
CA ASP A 11 10.22 1.22 -0.57
C ASP A 11 11.15 2.27 -1.17
N ALA A 12 12.29 1.87 -1.71
CA ALA A 12 13.11 2.75 -2.54
C ALA A 12 12.38 3.07 -3.84
N ALA A 13 12.45 4.31 -4.31
CA ALA A 13 11.84 4.67 -5.59
C ALA A 13 12.51 3.91 -6.76
N PRO A 14 11.73 3.37 -7.71
CA PRO A 14 12.27 2.55 -8.80
C PRO A 14 12.99 3.37 -9.89
N ASP A 15 12.89 4.69 -9.83
CA ASP A 15 13.44 5.63 -10.82
C ASP A 15 14.89 6.04 -10.52
N ALA A 16 15.58 5.31 -9.63
CA ALA A 16 16.95 5.57 -9.17
C ALA A 16 17.16 6.98 -8.56
N SER A 17 16.08 7.72 -8.31
CA SER A 17 16.16 9.00 -7.59
C SER A 17 16.39 8.74 -6.09
N PRO A 18 17.06 9.65 -5.37
CA PRO A 18 17.32 9.51 -3.93
C PRO A 18 16.05 9.78 -3.12
N SER A 19 15.01 8.99 -3.36
CA SER A 19 13.69 9.14 -2.76
C SER A 19 13.10 7.78 -2.40
N VAL A 20 12.12 7.81 -1.51
CA VAL A 20 11.38 6.63 -1.06
C VAL A 20 9.90 6.83 -1.31
N ILE A 21 9.21 5.72 -1.49
CA ILE A 21 7.76 5.65 -1.58
C ILE A 21 7.25 5.13 -0.24
N VAL A 22 6.49 5.97 0.47
CA VAL A 22 5.83 5.63 1.73
C VAL A 22 4.38 5.31 1.44
N SER A 23 3.95 4.09 1.75
CA SER A 23 2.55 3.68 1.62
C SER A 23 1.84 3.76 2.97
N LEU A 24 0.72 4.47 2.96
CA LEU A 24 -0.13 4.74 4.11
C LEU A 24 -1.46 4.01 3.96
N SER A 25 -1.96 3.42 5.03
CA SER A 25 -3.27 2.77 5.07
C SER A 25 -4.11 3.36 6.18
N SER A 26 -5.43 3.42 6.02
CA SER A 26 -6.29 3.88 7.11
C SER A 26 -6.34 2.82 8.20
N LYS A 27 -6.62 3.21 9.45
CA LYS A 27 -6.75 2.26 10.56
C LYS A 27 -7.77 1.15 10.31
N LYS A 28 -8.84 1.45 9.58
CA LYS A 28 -9.90 0.49 9.25
C LYS A 28 -9.35 -0.61 8.34
N ASP A 29 -8.61 -0.21 7.31
CA ASP A 29 -7.98 -1.14 6.36
C ASP A 29 -6.89 -2.00 7.01
N VAL A 30 -6.16 -1.47 8.01
CA VAL A 30 -5.14 -2.24 8.75
C VAL A 30 -5.77 -3.32 9.64
N GLN A 31 -6.90 -3.01 10.29
CA GLN A 31 -7.60 -3.99 11.13
C GLN A 31 -8.24 -5.11 10.31
N GLU A 32 -8.81 -4.81 9.14
CA GLU A 32 -9.35 -5.83 8.22
C GLU A 32 -8.24 -6.73 7.64
N LYS A 33 -7.01 -6.23 7.54
CA LYS A 33 -5.84 -6.97 7.03
C LYS A 33 -5.11 -7.82 8.08
N ASN A 34 -5.66 -8.02 9.28
CA ASN A 34 -5.15 -9.02 10.25
C ASN A 34 -5.52 -10.48 9.88
N GLY A 35 -5.90 -10.75 8.64
CA GLY A 35 -5.72 -12.07 8.02
C GLY A 35 -4.23 -12.26 7.68
N PRO A 36 -3.71 -13.51 7.59
CA PRO A 36 -2.29 -13.76 7.41
C PRO A 36 -1.74 -12.93 6.25
N LEU A 37 -0.70 -12.14 6.54
CA LEU A 37 0.10 -11.38 5.56
C LEU A 37 0.58 -12.35 4.48
N SER A 38 -0.22 -12.51 3.42
CA SER A 38 0.20 -13.16 2.20
C SER A 38 1.15 -12.21 1.52
N SER A 39 2.45 -12.45 1.75
CA SER A 39 3.49 -11.93 0.90
C SER A 39 3.12 -12.23 -0.56
N PRO A 40 3.27 -11.27 -1.50
CA PRO A 40 3.07 -11.53 -2.93
C PRO A 40 4.05 -12.58 -3.48
N PHE A 41 5.03 -13.01 -2.66
CA PHE A 41 6.00 -14.07 -2.96
C PHE A 41 6.00 -15.22 -1.94
N GLY A 42 4.97 -15.37 -1.11
CA GLY A 42 5.01 -16.36 -0.04
C GLY A 42 3.66 -16.92 0.34
N LYS A 43 3.50 -18.21 0.04
CA LYS A 43 2.42 -19.13 0.44
C LYS A 43 1.22 -19.12 -0.49
N THR A 44 1.41 -19.74 -1.66
CA THR A 44 0.35 -20.49 -2.34
C THR A 44 -0.23 -21.48 -1.33
N ASN A 45 -1.36 -21.14 -0.72
CA ASN A 45 -2.19 -22.11 -0.02
C ASN A 45 -2.69 -23.09 -1.08
N VAL A 46 -1.92 -24.15 -1.35
CA VAL A 46 -2.28 -25.25 -2.26
C VAL A 46 -3.41 -26.13 -1.70
N MET A 47 -4.00 -25.76 -0.56
CA MET A 47 -5.09 -26.51 0.07
C MET A 47 -6.50 -26.05 -0.36
N GLY A 48 -6.61 -25.21 -1.39
CA GLY A 48 -7.90 -24.67 -1.88
C GLY A 48 -8.25 -24.98 -3.34
N PHE A 49 -7.33 -25.52 -4.15
CA PHE A 49 -7.60 -25.82 -5.56
C PHE A 49 -7.88 -27.31 -5.75
N SER A 50 -9.15 -27.68 -5.73
CA SER A 50 -9.57 -29.06 -5.99
C SER A 50 -9.38 -29.49 -7.46
N ASN A 51 -9.13 -28.56 -8.39
CA ASN A 51 -8.90 -28.87 -9.82
C ASN A 51 -8.16 -27.73 -10.57
N MET A 52 -7.56 -28.07 -11.72
CA MET A 52 -6.80 -27.14 -12.58
C MET A 52 -7.67 -26.08 -13.27
N ASN A 53 -8.97 -26.35 -13.44
CA ASN A 53 -9.94 -25.44 -14.06
C ASN A 53 -10.32 -24.27 -13.13
N ASP A 54 -10.44 -24.53 -11.83
CA ASP A 54 -10.68 -23.53 -10.79
C ASP A 54 -9.43 -22.67 -10.58
N MET A 55 -8.24 -23.28 -10.66
CA MET A 55 -6.98 -22.55 -10.66
C MET A 55 -6.90 -21.56 -11.83
N ALA A 56 -7.29 -21.96 -13.05
CA ALA A 56 -7.28 -21.07 -14.22
C ALA A 56 -8.29 -19.92 -14.10
N LYS A 57 -9.47 -20.17 -13.50
CA LYS A 57 -10.48 -19.13 -13.25
C LYS A 57 -10.06 -18.16 -12.16
N GLU A 58 -9.44 -18.63 -11.07
CA GLU A 58 -8.89 -17.77 -10.04
C GLU A 58 -7.66 -17.00 -10.54
N LEU A 59 -6.80 -17.63 -11.35
CA LEU A 59 -5.71 -16.93 -12.04
C LEU A 59 -6.24 -15.84 -12.96
N ASN A 60 -7.30 -16.11 -13.73
CA ASN A 60 -7.88 -15.11 -14.61
C ASN A 60 -8.52 -13.96 -13.79
N LYS A 61 -9.19 -14.24 -12.66
CA LYS A 61 -9.64 -13.19 -11.72
C LYS A 61 -8.49 -12.40 -11.09
N MET A 62 -7.40 -13.07 -10.78
CA MET A 62 -6.21 -12.47 -10.17
C MET A 62 -5.40 -11.65 -11.18
N MET A 63 -5.37 -12.08 -12.44
CA MET A 63 -4.63 -11.47 -13.55
C MET A 63 -5.45 -10.40 -14.30
N SER A 64 -6.79 -10.50 -14.31
CA SER A 64 -7.70 -9.51 -14.92
C SER A 64 -7.98 -8.28 -14.04
N GLY A 65 -7.19 -8.07 -12.98
CA GLY A 65 -7.11 -6.77 -12.31
C GLY A 65 -7.56 -6.74 -10.84
N GLY A 66 -7.61 -7.87 -10.14
CA GLY A 66 -8.06 -7.95 -8.75
C GLY A 66 -7.12 -8.72 -7.80
N GLY A 67 -5.84 -8.88 -8.14
CA GLY A 67 -4.89 -9.56 -7.27
C GLY A 67 -4.63 -8.78 -5.96
N PRO A 68 -4.38 -9.47 -4.83
CA PRO A 68 -4.04 -8.88 -3.52
C PRO A 68 -2.65 -8.20 -3.54
N GLY A 69 -2.53 -7.17 -4.36
CA GLY A 69 -1.29 -6.48 -4.70
C GLY A 69 -1.49 -5.25 -5.59
N MET A 70 -2.68 -5.06 -6.19
CA MET A 70 -3.01 -3.84 -6.92
C MET A 70 -4.15 -3.10 -6.22
N MET A 71 -3.81 -1.92 -5.70
CA MET A 71 -4.77 -0.87 -5.31
C MET A 71 -5.68 -1.16 -4.12
N GLY A 72 -5.17 -1.85 -3.09
CA GLY A 72 -5.83 -1.87 -1.79
C GLY A 72 -5.63 -0.53 -1.07
N ASN A 73 -6.56 0.41 -1.24
CA ASN A 73 -6.88 1.58 -0.38
C ASN A 73 -5.69 2.32 0.28
N THR A 74 -4.51 2.30 -0.34
CA THR A 74 -3.27 2.80 0.25
C THR A 74 -2.87 4.09 -0.44
N THR A 75 -2.66 5.13 0.34
CA THR A 75 -2.15 6.41 -0.14
C THR A 75 -0.63 6.31 -0.20
N SER A 76 -0.04 6.45 -1.38
CA SER A 76 1.42 6.43 -1.53
C SER A 76 1.96 7.84 -1.73
N ILE A 77 3.02 8.18 -1.01
CA ILE A 77 3.66 9.50 -1.04
C ILE A 77 5.14 9.29 -1.35
N LYS A 78 5.63 10.00 -2.36
CA LYS A 78 7.06 10.04 -2.69
C LYS A 78 7.72 11.11 -1.84
N LEU A 79 8.74 10.75 -1.07
CA LEU A 79 9.50 11.65 -0.20
C LEU A 79 10.98 11.61 -0.57
N ASP A 80 11.64 12.75 -0.56
CA ASP A 80 13.10 12.82 -0.67
C ASP A 80 13.77 12.14 0.52
N MET A 81 14.97 11.57 0.32
CA MET A 81 15.68 10.87 1.39
C MET A 81 16.03 11.73 2.59
N ILE A 82 16.28 13.02 2.40
CA ILE A 82 16.55 13.97 3.49
C ILE A 82 15.25 14.23 4.28
N GLU A 83 14.14 14.42 3.58
CA GLU A 83 12.84 14.66 4.20
C GLU A 83 12.37 13.43 4.99
N TYR A 84 12.44 12.24 4.40
CA TYR A 84 12.12 10.98 5.07
C TYR A 84 12.93 10.81 6.36
N LYS A 85 14.25 11.05 6.32
CA LYS A 85 15.11 10.95 7.51
C LYS A 85 14.76 11.97 8.59
N LYS A 86 14.40 13.20 8.21
CA LYS A 86 13.95 14.23 9.17
C LYS A 86 12.63 13.87 9.83
N LEU A 87 11.72 13.23 9.10
CA LEU A 87 10.42 12.80 9.60
C LEU A 87 10.50 11.54 10.47
N GLY A 88 11.57 10.75 10.38
CA GLY A 88 11.80 9.58 11.23
C GLY A 88 10.77 8.46 11.04
N LEU A 89 10.14 8.39 9.87
CA LEU A 89 9.01 7.49 9.61
C LEU A 89 9.44 6.02 9.53
N SER A 90 8.74 5.17 10.28
CA SER A 90 8.92 3.72 10.30
C SER A 90 7.62 3.00 9.98
N VAL A 91 7.73 1.75 9.50
CA VAL A 91 6.55 0.89 9.30
C VAL A 91 5.89 0.62 10.65
N GLY A 92 4.57 0.79 10.72
CA GLY A 92 3.78 0.72 11.94
C GLY A 92 3.49 2.08 12.58
N ASP A 93 4.18 3.14 12.16
CA ASP A 93 3.96 4.47 12.70
C ASP A 93 2.58 5.00 12.35
N LYS A 94 1.93 5.57 13.36
CA LYS A 94 0.68 6.29 13.23
C LYS A 94 0.98 7.74 12.87
N VAL A 95 0.49 8.17 11.71
CA VAL A 95 0.73 9.50 11.16
C VAL A 95 -0.59 10.21 10.87
N PHE A 96 -0.53 11.54 10.82
CA PHE A 96 -1.67 12.36 10.44
C PHE A 96 -1.35 13.09 9.14
N LEU A 97 -2.24 12.98 8.16
CA LEU A 97 -2.15 13.72 6.92
C LEU A 97 -3.14 14.89 6.98
N ASP A 98 -2.61 16.11 6.92
CA ASP A 98 -3.38 17.34 6.82
C ASP A 98 -3.50 17.77 5.36
N LEU A 99 -4.70 17.57 4.79
CA LEU A 99 -5.02 17.95 3.42
C LEU A 99 -5.72 19.31 3.42
N THR A 100 -5.03 20.35 2.98
CA THR A 100 -5.62 21.66 2.72
C THR A 100 -6.00 21.74 1.25
N LYS A 101 -7.23 22.17 0.95
CA LYS A 101 -7.63 22.50 -0.43
C LYS A 101 -6.79 23.72 -0.84
N ALA A 102 -6.03 23.60 -1.92
CA ALA A 102 -5.37 24.76 -2.50
C ALA A 102 -6.45 25.76 -2.94
N GLU A 103 -6.45 26.95 -2.36
CA GLU A 103 -7.27 28.04 -2.88
C GLU A 103 -6.65 28.44 -4.21
N SER A 104 -7.36 28.16 -5.31
CA SER A 104 -7.01 28.67 -6.63
C SER A 104 -7.12 30.18 -6.54
N SER A 105 -6.00 30.88 -6.34
CA SER A 105 -5.89 32.30 -6.65
C SER A 105 -6.17 32.42 -8.15
N GLY A 106 -7.42 32.70 -8.50
CA GLY A 106 -7.83 32.92 -9.87
C GLY A 106 -6.98 34.04 -10.46
N VAL A 107 -6.16 33.68 -11.44
CA VAL A 107 -5.60 34.62 -12.42
C VAL A 107 -6.39 34.45 -13.70
#